data_AF-H1V6T7-F1
#
_entry.id   AF-H1V6T7-F1
#
_cell.length_a   1.000
_cell.length_b   1.000
_cell.length_c   1.000
_cell.angle_alpha   90.00
_cell.angle_beta   90.00
_cell.angle_gamma   90.00
#
_symmetry.space_group_name_H-M   'P 1'
#
loop_
_entity.id
_entity.type
_entity.pdbx_description
1 polymer ?
#
loop_
_entity_poly.entity_id
_entity_poly.type
_entity_poly.pdbx_seq_one_letter_code
_entity_poly.pdbx_strand_id
1 'polypeptide(L)'
;MSPPDNRPDRWEFFFPDVHQMAELTGSQPIWIEATMDHEFFRVIDLKSKGIPIGRAAEVNLRNNHAQYIFTWYGLAFATSIMLWMVVKKPPSDISKRVRMNKHW
;
A
#
# COMPACT_ATOMS: atom_id res chain seq x y z
N MET A 1 -15.29 -13.49 3.41
CA MET A 1 -15.23 -14.09 4.76
C MET A 1 -15.96 -13.13 5.67
N SER A 2 -17.14 -13.48 6.17
CA SER A 2 -17.85 -12.63 7.14
C SER A 2 -17.17 -12.76 8.51
N PRO A 3 -17.08 -11.69 9.31
CA PRO A 3 -16.63 -11.79 10.69
C PRO A 3 -17.48 -12.80 11.47
N PRO A 4 -16.90 -13.53 12.44
CA PRO A 4 -17.69 -14.38 13.34
C PRO A 4 -18.66 -13.53 14.18
N ASP A 5 -19.82 -14.09 14.49
CA ASP A 5 -20.85 -13.43 15.31
C ASP A 5 -20.37 -13.18 16.75
N ASN A 6 -20.88 -12.11 17.37
CA ASN A 6 -20.59 -11.79 18.77
C ASN A 6 -21.12 -12.85 19.74
N ARG A 7 -20.42 -13.05 20.86
CA ARG A 7 -20.70 -14.05 21.91
C ARG A 7 -20.93 -13.34 23.26
N PRO A 8 -22.09 -12.67 23.43
CA PRO A 8 -22.42 -11.94 24.65
C PRO A 8 -22.47 -12.84 25.90
N ASP A 9 -22.69 -14.14 25.73
CA ASP A 9 -22.64 -15.16 26.79
C ASP A 9 -21.26 -15.28 27.45
N ARG A 10 -20.19 -14.98 26.72
CA ARG A 10 -18.80 -15.06 27.19
C ARG A 10 -18.12 -13.71 27.35
N TRP A 11 -18.86 -12.61 27.23
CA TRP A 11 -18.29 -11.27 27.17
C TRP A 11 -17.29 -11.09 26.01
N GLU A 12 -17.48 -11.81 24.91
CA GLU A 12 -16.62 -11.77 23.72
C GLU A 12 -17.32 -11.01 22.58
N PHE A 13 -16.75 -9.88 22.19
CA PHE A 13 -17.23 -9.04 21.07
C PHE A 13 -16.14 -8.92 20.02
N PHE A 14 -16.43 -9.43 18.81
CA PHE A 14 -15.54 -9.35 17.66
C PHE A 14 -15.73 -8.04 16.89
N PHE A 15 -16.92 -7.44 17.02
CA PHE A 15 -17.25 -6.11 16.51
C PHE A 15 -18.14 -5.38 17.52
N PRO A 16 -18.08 -4.03 17.56
CA PRO A 16 -18.89 -3.26 18.49
C PRO A 16 -20.36 -3.23 18.05
N ASP A 17 -21.21 -3.99 18.75
CA ASP A 17 -22.67 -3.92 18.63
C ASP A 17 -23.23 -3.20 19.85
N VAL A 18 -23.54 -1.92 19.66
CA VAL A 18 -23.95 -1.00 20.74
C VAL A 18 -25.25 -1.44 21.41
N HIS A 19 -26.18 -2.01 20.65
CA HIS A 19 -27.46 -2.46 21.19
C HIS A 19 -27.26 -3.70 22.05
N GLN A 20 -26.54 -4.70 21.55
CA GLN A 20 -26.26 -5.93 22.29
C GLN A 20 -25.45 -5.67 23.58
N MET A 21 -24.46 -4.76 23.51
CA MET A 21 -23.65 -4.37 24.68
C MET A 21 -24.47 -3.58 25.72
N ALA A 22 -25.38 -2.72 25.27
CA ALA A 22 -26.26 -1.95 26.13
C ALA A 22 -27.26 -2.84 26.87
N GLU A 23 -27.88 -3.80 26.18
CA GLU A 23 -28.82 -4.77 26.77
C GLU A 23 -28.17 -5.60 27.87
N LEU A 24 -26.92 -6.04 27.70
CA LEU A 24 -26.18 -6.81 28.71
C LEU A 24 -25.92 -6.05 30.00
N THR A 25 -25.79 -4.73 29.93
CA THR A 25 -25.41 -3.88 31.06
C THR A 25 -26.59 -3.06 31.61
N GLY A 26 -27.77 -3.13 30.97
CA GLY A 26 -28.92 -2.27 31.27
C GLY A 26 -28.66 -0.80 30.99
N SER A 27 -27.68 -0.48 30.15
CA SER A 27 -27.31 0.89 29.80
C SER A 27 -28.07 1.40 28.57
N GLN A 28 -27.96 2.70 28.30
CA GLN A 28 -28.50 3.28 27.07
C GLN A 28 -27.59 2.94 25.88
N PRO A 29 -28.12 2.62 24.70
CA PRO A 29 -27.34 2.28 23.50
C PRO A 29 -26.76 3.54 22.86
N ILE A 30 -25.83 4.19 23.56
CA ILE A 30 -25.15 5.41 23.11
C ILE A 30 -23.70 5.06 22.77
N TRP A 31 -23.31 5.37 21.53
CA TRP A 31 -21.94 5.19 21.06
C TRP A 31 -21.16 6.49 21.21
N ILE A 32 -20.07 6.45 21.97
CA ILE A 32 -19.18 7.61 22.18
C ILE A 32 -17.84 7.27 21.55
N GLU A 33 -17.53 7.87 20.41
CA GLU A 33 -16.21 7.81 19.81
C GLU A 33 -15.35 8.97 20.31
N ALA A 34 -14.14 8.66 20.75
CA ALA A 34 -13.14 9.69 20.93
C ALA A 34 -12.61 10.11 19.55
N THR A 35 -12.98 11.32 19.11
CA THR A 35 -12.35 11.94 17.94
C THR A 35 -10.91 12.28 18.31
N MET A 36 -9.98 11.36 18.03
CA MET A 36 -8.56 11.63 18.21
C MET A 36 -8.03 12.37 17.00
N ASP A 37 -7.90 13.69 17.11
CA ASP A 37 -6.86 14.37 16.35
C ASP A 37 -5.53 13.76 16.80
N HIS A 38 -4.83 13.09 15.87
CA HIS A 38 -3.55 12.44 16.11
C HIS A 38 -2.43 13.46 16.32
N GLU A 39 -2.56 14.30 17.36
CA GLU A 39 -1.44 15.06 17.87
C GLU A 39 -0.55 14.13 18.69
N PHE A 40 0.70 14.00 18.25
CA PHE A 40 1.76 13.28 18.94
C PHE A 40 1.86 13.67 20.43
N PHE A 41 1.69 14.97 20.74
CA PHE A 41 1.72 15.48 22.11
C PHE A 41 0.58 14.96 23.00
N ARG A 42 -0.60 14.75 22.43
CA ARG A 42 -1.76 14.23 23.17
C ARG A 42 -1.59 12.75 23.51
N VAL A 43 -0.97 11.98 22.63
CA VAL A 43 -0.61 10.57 22.89
C VAL A 43 0.41 10.47 24.04
N ILE A 44 1.40 11.35 24.07
CA ILE A 44 2.40 11.42 25.15
C ILE A 44 1.73 11.78 26.49
N ASP A 45 0.79 12.73 26.51
CA ASP A 45 0.07 13.16 27.71
C ASP A 45 -0.91 12.09 28.24
N LEU A 46 -1.61 11.37 27.36
CA LEU A 46 -2.44 10.23 27.77
C LEU A 46 -1.60 9.11 28.40
N LYS A 47 -0.40 8.87 27.86
CA LYS A 47 0.56 7.90 28.41
C LYS A 47 1.06 8.31 29.80
N SER A 48 1.31 9.60 30.03
CA SER A 48 1.75 10.10 31.35
C SER A 48 0.64 9.99 32.41
N LYS A 49 -0.63 10.13 31.99
CA LYS A 49 -1.82 10.01 32.84
C LYS A 49 -2.32 8.58 33.05
N GLY A 50 -1.66 7.57 32.45
CA GLY A 50 -2.05 6.16 32.58
C GLY A 50 -3.35 5.81 31.84
N ILE A 51 -3.80 6.65 30.91
CA ILE A 51 -5.01 6.40 30.13
C ILE A 51 -4.66 5.44 28.99
N PRO A 52 -5.36 4.30 28.84
CA PRO A 52 -5.08 3.34 27.79
C PRO A 52 -5.32 3.97 26.41
N ILE A 53 -4.30 3.89 25.56
CA ILE A 53 -4.31 4.42 24.20
C ILE A 53 -4.63 3.25 23.26
N GLY A 54 -5.68 3.40 22.44
CA GLY A 54 -6.01 2.40 21.41
C GLY A 54 -4.81 2.13 20.51
N ARG A 55 -4.64 0.87 20.08
CA ARG A 55 -3.52 0.47 19.21
C ARG A 55 -3.48 1.42 18.01
N ALA A 56 -2.40 2.18 17.88
CA ALA A 56 -2.19 3.03 16.71
C ALA A 56 -2.29 2.16 15.46
N ALA A 57 -2.97 2.64 14.43
CA ALA A 57 -3.04 1.94 13.16
C ALA A 57 -1.61 1.79 12.61
N GLU A 58 -1.01 0.60 12.78
CA GLU A 58 0.30 0.26 12.22
C GLU A 58 0.13 0.09 10.71
N VAL A 59 0.15 1.20 9.98
CA VAL A 59 0.20 1.17 8.53
C VAL A 59 1.60 0.76 8.10
N ASN A 60 1.78 -0.52 7.81
CA ASN A 60 3.03 -1.06 7.28
C ASN A 60 3.17 -0.61 5.82
N LEU A 61 3.71 0.60 5.59
CA LEU A 61 4.09 1.04 4.24
C LEU A 61 5.26 0.17 3.76
N ARG A 62 4.95 -0.90 3.02
CA ARG A 62 5.96 -1.69 2.32
C ARG A 62 6.60 -0.80 1.25
N ASN A 63 7.81 -0.34 1.51
CA ASN A 63 8.57 0.51 0.62
C ASN A 63 9.15 -0.31 -0.56
N ASN A 64 8.35 -0.49 -1.61
CA ASN A 64 8.77 -1.15 -2.85
C ASN A 64 9.44 -0.17 -3.85
N HIS A 65 9.77 1.07 -3.44
CA HIS A 65 10.33 2.07 -4.35
C HIS A 65 11.69 1.67 -4.92
N ALA A 66 12.52 0.98 -4.14
CA ALA A 66 13.81 0.46 -4.62
C ALA A 66 13.66 -0.55 -5.76
N GLN A 67 12.61 -1.38 -5.72
CA GLN A 67 12.32 -2.36 -6.76
C GLN A 67 11.92 -1.67 -8.07
N TYR A 68 11.07 -0.64 -8.01
CA TYR A 68 10.67 0.12 -9.19
C TYR A 68 11.86 0.80 -9.85
N ILE A 69 12.76 1.41 -9.06
CA ILE A 69 13.98 2.02 -9.58
C ILE A 69 14.79 0.98 -10.37
N PHE A 70 15.00 -0.21 -9.80
CA PHE A 70 15.76 -1.25 -10.49
C PHE A 70 15.11 -1.68 -11.81
N THR A 71 13.80 -1.92 -11.83
CA THR A 71 13.10 -2.36 -13.05
C THR A 71 13.09 -1.28 -14.13
N TRP A 72 12.74 -0.03 -13.79
CA TRP A 72 12.59 1.04 -14.78
C TRP A 72 13.93 1.50 -15.35
N TYR A 73 14.94 1.69 -14.49
CA TYR A 73 16.27 2.07 -14.97
C TYR A 73 16.99 0.89 -15.64
N GLY A 74 16.80 -0.34 -15.16
CA GLY A 74 17.34 -1.55 -15.80
C GLY A 74 16.78 -1.74 -17.21
N LEU A 75 15.47 -1.60 -17.39
CA LEU A 75 14.83 -1.69 -18.71
C LEU A 75 15.30 -0.56 -19.63
N ALA A 76 15.34 0.68 -19.15
CA ALA A 76 15.83 1.82 -19.92
C ALA A 76 17.30 1.66 -20.37
N PHE A 77 18.16 1.14 -19.50
CA PHE A 77 19.56 0.86 -19.81
C PHE A 77 19.69 -0.24 -20.89
N ALA A 78 18.98 -1.35 -20.72
CA ALA A 78 18.97 -2.44 -21.69
C ALA A 78 18.48 -1.98 -23.07
N THR A 79 17.37 -1.24 -23.13
CA THR A 79 16.84 -0.71 -24.40
C THR A 79 17.79 0.31 -25.04
N SER A 80 18.49 1.11 -24.25
CA SER A 80 19.48 2.08 -24.76
C SER A 80 20.66 1.35 -25.40
N ILE A 81 21.15 0.27 -24.80
CA ILE A 81 22.22 -0.57 -25.38
C ILE A 81 21.74 -1.21 -26.68
N MET A 82 20.55 -1.82 -26.68
CA MET A 82 19.98 -2.44 -27.89
C MET A 82 19.85 -1.44 -29.02
N LEU A 83 19.35 -0.23 -28.73
CA LEU A 83 19.22 0.84 -29.71
C LEU A 83 20.59 1.26 -30.26
N TRP A 84 21.59 1.44 -29.39
CA TRP A 84 22.96 1.78 -29.80
C TRP A 84 23.57 0.71 -30.71
N MET A 85 23.36 -0.57 -30.40
CA MET A 85 23.81 -1.69 -31.23
C MET A 85 23.14 -1.69 -32.61
N VAL A 86 21.85 -1.37 -32.70
CA VAL A 86 21.13 -1.26 -33.98
C VAL A 86 21.67 -0.10 -34.81
N VAL A 87 21.87 1.07 -34.21
CA VAL A 87 22.40 2.26 -34.91
C VAL A 87 23.83 2.04 -35.41
N LYS A 88 24.66 1.31 -34.66
CA LYS A 88 26.05 1.01 -35.06
C LYS A 88 26.20 -0.18 -36.01
N LYS A 89 25.17 -1.01 -36.23
CA LYS A 89 25.26 -2.10 -37.20
C LYS A 89 25.29 -1.52 -38.63
N PRO A 90 26.28 -1.88 -39.46
CA PRO A 90 26.28 -1.47 -40.86
C PRO A 90 25.04 -2.02 -41.58
N PRO A 91 24.50 -1.29 -42.57
CA PRO A 91 23.29 -1.70 -43.27
C PRO A 91 23.44 -3.11 -43.83
N SER A 92 22.44 -3.96 -43.57
CA SER A 92 22.40 -5.34 -44.04
C SER A 92 22.53 -5.38 -45.57
N ASP A 93 23.05 -6.49 -46.11
CA ASP A 93 23.28 -6.64 -47.56
C ASP A 93 22.03 -6.37 -48.42
N ILE A 94 20.83 -6.51 -47.85
CA ILE A 94 19.56 -6.16 -48.51
C ILE A 94 19.52 -4.67 -48.87
N SER A 95 19.90 -3.78 -47.95
CA SER A 95 20.01 -2.33 -48.19
C SER A 95 21.08 -1.98 -49.22
N LYS A 96 22.19 -2.74 -49.30
CA LYS A 96 23.22 -2.55 -50.34
C LYS A 96 22.71 -2.94 -51.72
N ARG A 97 22.00 -4.07 -51.83
CA ARG A 97 21.40 -4.55 -53.09
C ARG A 97 20.36 -3.57 -53.65
N VAL A 98 19.52 -2.98 -52.79
CA VAL A 98 18.54 -1.96 -53.20
C VAL A 98 19.21 -0.68 -53.72
N ARG A 99 20.35 -0.26 -53.14
CA ARG A 99 21.12 0.89 -53.63
C ARG A 99 21.71 0.64 -55.03
N MET A 100 22.14 -0.59 -55.29
CA MET A 100 22.73 -0.99 -56.57
C MET A 100 21.68 -0.99 -57.71
N ASN A 101 20.43 -1.32 -57.41
CA ASN A 101 19.34 -1.30 -58.39
C ASN A 101 18.82 0.11 -58.74
N LYS A 102 19.20 1.17 -58.01
CA LYS A 102 18.85 2.55 -58.34
C LYS A 102 19.81 3.22 -59.33
N HIS A 103 20.89 2.54 -59.71
CA HIS A 103 21.93 3.07 -60.61
C HIS A 103 21.84 2.56 -62.06
N TRP A 104 20.67 2.05 -62.46
CA TRP A 104 20.35 1.72 -63.86
C TRP A 104 19.38 2.74 -64.44
#